data_AF-A0A535XKB9-F1
#
_entry.id   AF-A0A535XKB9-F1
#
_cell.length_a   1.000
_cell.length_b   1.000
_cell.length_c   1.000
_cell.angle_alpha   90.00
_cell.angle_beta   90.00
_cell.angle_gamma   90.00
#
_symmetry.space_group_name_H-M   'P 1'
#
loop_
_entity.id
_entity.type
_entity.pdbx_description
1 polymer ?
#
loop_
_entity_poly.entity_id
_entity_poly.type
_entity_poly.pdbx_seq_one_letter_code
_entity_poly.pdbx_strand_id
1 'polypeptide(L)' 'MLAWQLNERWQYDPDPAHASEVEVRFVAEGPSQTRVELEHRGFDRHGAGADDVRGGVDAPTGWTYVLELFANYAAA' A
#
# COMPACT_ATOMS: atom_id res chain seq x y z
N MET A 1 -0.06 -2.17 11.08
CA MET A 1 0.82 -1.29 10.29
C MET A 1 2.06 -2.07 9.86
N LEU A 2 2.47 -1.93 8.61
CA LEU A 2 3.64 -2.56 8.00
C LEU A 2 4.61 -1.47 7.55
N ALA A 3 5.90 -1.65 7.82
CA ALA A 3 6.93 -0.78 7.28
C ALA A 3 7.13 -1.06 5.78
N TRP A 4 7.10 -0.02 4.97
CA TRP A 4 7.40 -0.07 3.55
C TRP A 4 8.87 0.30 3.35
N GLN A 5 9.71 -0.72 3.30
CA GLN A 5 11.16 -0.59 3.12
C GLN A 5 11.56 -0.72 1.64
N LEU A 6 10.73 -0.24 0.71
CA LEU A 6 11.06 -0.22 -0.71
C LEU A 6 11.23 1.22 -1.18
N ASN A 7 12.35 1.51 -1.82
CA ASN A 7 12.62 2.82 -2.42
C ASN A 7 11.88 3.00 -3.76
N GLU A 8 12.13 4.12 -4.45
CA GLU A 8 11.50 4.48 -5.72
C GLU A 8 11.77 3.49 -6.87
N ARG A 9 12.82 2.66 -6.72
CA ARG A 9 13.18 1.61 -7.67
C ARG A 9 12.62 0.24 -7.28
N TRP A 10 11.76 0.19 -6.27
CA TRP A 10 11.19 -1.03 -5.70
C TRP A 10 12.26 -1.98 -5.14
N GLN A 11 13.39 -1.42 -4.69
CA GLN A 11 14.47 -2.15 -4.05
C GLN A 11 14.41 -1.96 -2.54
N TYR A 12 14.86 -2.97 -1.80
CA TYR A 12 14.93 -2.90 -0.35
C TYR A 12 15.87 -1.79 0.13
N ASP A 13 15.35 -0.89 0.97
CA ASP A 13 16.11 0.10 1.74
C ASP A 13 16.19 -0.35 3.21
N PRO A 14 17.39 -0.66 3.73
CA PRO A 14 17.55 -1.11 5.11
C PRO A 14 17.41 0.01 6.14
N ASP A 15 17.41 1.29 5.75
CA ASP A 15 17.28 2.40 6.70
C ASP A 15 15.81 2.59 7.10
N PRO A 16 15.44 2.31 8.38
CA PRO A 16 14.06 2.46 8.83
C PRO A 16 13.58 3.92 8.80
N ALA A 17 14.48 4.91 8.77
CA ALA A 17 14.11 6.32 8.67
C ALA A 17 13.52 6.67 7.30
N HIS A 18 13.82 5.90 6.25
CA HIS A 18 13.27 6.09 4.91
C HIS A 18 11.95 5.35 4.67
N ALA A 19 11.54 4.49 5.61
CA ALA A 19 10.38 3.64 5.42
C ALA A 19 9.06 4.43 5.56
N SER A 20 8.26 4.45 4.49
CA SER A 20 6.83 4.78 4.57
C SER A 20 6.06 3.64 5.23
N GLU A 21 4.74 3.78 5.39
CA GLU A 21 3.92 2.81 6.11
C GLU A 21 2.70 2.42 5.30
N VAL A 22 2.39 1.12 5.32
CA VAL A 22 1.13 0.59 4.81
C VAL A 22 0.30 0.07 5.98
N GLU A 23 -0.94 0.52 6.04
CA GLU A 23 -1.94 0.01 6.97
C GLU A 23 -3.10 -0.59 6.19
N VAL A 24 -3.50 -1.80 6.58
CA VAL A 24 -4.68 -2.47 6.05
C VAL A 24 -5.61 -2.76 7.21
N ARG A 25 -6.85 -2.30 7.10
CA ARG A 25 -7.92 -2.54 8.08
C ARG A 25 -9.03 -3.35 7.42
N PHE A 26 -9.48 -4.38 8.14
CA PHE A 26 -10.64 -5.18 7.76
C PHE A 26 -11.80 -4.79 8.66
N VAL A 27 -12.84 -4.21 8.07
CA VAL A 27 -14.02 -3.72 8.77
C VAL A 27 -15.21 -4.59 8.39
N ALA A 28 -15.79 -5.29 9.35
CA ALA A 28 -17.00 -6.06 9.11
C ALA A 28 -18.18 -5.12 8.78
N GLU A 29 -18.84 -5.35 7.64
CA GLU A 29 -20.08 -4.65 7.25
C GLU A 29 -21.32 -5.56 7.38
N GLY A 30 -21.10 -6.85 7.68
CA GLY A 30 -22.14 -7.82 7.96
C GLY A 30 -21.55 -9.23 8.13
N PRO A 31 -22.39 -10.27 8.27
CA PRO A 31 -21.93 -11.64 8.49
C PRO A 31 -21.10 -12.24 7.33
N SER A 32 -21.26 -11.70 6.11
CA SER A 32 -20.62 -12.20 4.89
C SER A 32 -19.94 -11.10 4.06
N GLN A 33 -19.72 -9.91 4.64
CA GLN A 33 -19.12 -8.78 3.93
C GLN A 33 -18.09 -8.08 4.82
N THR A 34 -16.90 -7.87 4.26
CA THR A 34 -15.81 -7.14 4.89
C THR A 34 -15.34 -6.04 3.96
N ARG A 35 -15.31 -4.79 4.43
CA ARG A 35 -14.64 -3.69 3.75
C ARG A 35 -13.16 -3.71 4.10
N VAL A 36 -12.31 -3.66 3.07
CA VAL A 36 -10.86 -3.53 3.23
C VAL A 36 -10.49 -2.08 2.98
N GLU A 37 -9.88 -1.45 3.98
CA GLU A 37 -9.32 -0.10 3.86
C GLU A 37 -7.80 -0.20 3.84
N LEU A 38 -7.17 0.36 2.80
CA LEU A 38 -5.72 0.46 2.70
C LEU A 38 -5.32 1.93 2.74
N GLU A 39 -4.36 2.25 3.61
CA GLU A 39 -3.69 3.54 3.65
C GLU A 39 -2.18 3.34 3.44
N HIS A 40 -1.59 4.09 2.53
CA HIS A 40 -0.14 4.22 2.39
C HIS A 40 0.22 5.67 2.72
N ARG A 41 1.04 5.89 3.75
CA ARG A 41 1.39 7.23 4.27
C ARG A 41 2.87 7.37 4.56
N GLY A 42 3.31 8.60 4.81
CA GLY A 42 4.72 8.91 5.14
C GLY A 42 5.65 8.89 3.92
N PHE A 43 5.14 9.25 2.74
CA PHE A 43 5.93 9.26 1.51
C PHE A 43 7.12 10.23 1.56
N ASP A 44 7.01 11.30 2.35
CA ASP A 44 8.08 12.29 2.57
C ASP A 44 9.38 11.68 3.08
N ARG A 45 9.32 10.54 3.76
CA ARG A 45 10.48 9.79 4.27
C ARG A 45 11.38 9.25 3.15
N HIS A 46 10.86 9.09 1.92
CA HIS A 46 11.64 8.67 0.74
C HIS A 46 12.49 9.81 0.14
N GLY A 47 12.42 11.02 0.69
CA GLY A 47 13.19 12.17 0.21
C GLY A 47 12.89 12.46 -1.28
N ALA A 48 13.93 12.46 -2.11
CA ALA A 48 13.79 12.75 -3.54
C ALA A 48 12.92 11.72 -4.30
N GLY A 49 12.79 10.48 -3.81
CA GLY A 49 11.99 9.43 -4.42
C GLY A 49 10.51 9.42 -4.02
N ALA A 50 10.08 10.35 -3.15
CA ALA A 50 8.72 10.36 -2.58
C ALA A 50 7.61 10.39 -3.62
N ASP A 51 7.75 11.24 -4.64
CA ASP A 51 6.76 11.40 -5.69
C ASP A 51 6.69 10.18 -6.62
N ASP A 52 7.83 9.52 -6.85
CA ASP A 52 7.93 8.31 -7.66
C ASP A 52 7.27 7.12 -6.95
N VAL A 53 7.54 6.93 -5.65
CA VAL A 53 6.88 5.88 -4.84
C VAL A 53 5.37 6.14 -4.81
N ARG A 54 4.93 7.38 -4.52
CA ARG A 54 3.51 7.74 -4.49
C ARG A 54 2.86 7.50 -5.85
N GLY A 55 3.47 7.97 -6.93
CA GLY A 55 2.97 7.79 -8.29
C GLY A 55 2.91 6.31 -8.69
N GLY A 56 3.88 5.50 -8.28
CA GLY A 56 3.92 4.08 -8.56
C GLY A 56 2.80 3.29 -7.87
N VAL A 57 2.49 3.61 -6.61
CA VAL A 57 1.37 2.96 -5.89
C VAL A 57 -0.01 3.51 -6.26
N ASP A 58 -0.08 4.73 -6.81
CA ASP A 58 -1.31 5.36 -7.33
C ASP A 58 -1.56 5.07 -8.82
N ALA A 59 -0.59 4.46 -9.50
CA ALA A 59 -0.72 4.09 -10.91
C ALA A 59 -1.87 3.07 -11.13
N PRO A 60 -2.37 2.92 -12.36
CA PRO A 60 -3.42 1.93 -12.68
C PRO A 60 -3.07 0.49 -12.30
N THR A 61 -1.79 0.15 -12.13
CA THR A 61 -1.30 -1.16 -11.69
C THR A 61 -0.88 -1.18 -10.21
N GLY A 62 -1.17 -0.12 -9.45
CA GLY A 62 -0.81 0.07 -8.05
C GLY A 62 -1.83 -0.52 -7.08
N TRP A 63 -2.08 0.15 -5.95
CA TRP A 63 -2.91 -0.40 -4.87
C TRP A 63 -4.35 -0.70 -5.31
N THR A 64 -4.96 0.16 -6.11
CA THR A 64 -6.33 -0.06 -6.62
C THR A 64 -6.44 -1.39 -7.36
N TYR A 65 -5.50 -1.68 -8.27
CA TYR A 65 -5.48 -2.94 -9.01
C TYR A 65 -5.30 -4.16 -8.10
N VAL A 66 -4.40 -4.08 -7.12
CA VAL A 66 -4.18 -5.16 -6.15
C VAL A 66 -5.44 -5.43 -5.32
N LEU A 67 -6.14 -4.38 -4.88
CA LEU A 67 -7.39 -4.51 -4.12
C LEU A 67 -8.52 -5.10 -4.97
N GLU A 68 -8.63 -4.73 -6.24
CA GLU A 68 -9.59 -5.32 -7.17
C GLU A 68 -9.34 -6.82 -7.38
N LEU A 69 -8.08 -7.22 -7.61
CA LEU A 69 -7.72 -8.64 -7.73
C LEU A 69 -8.05 -9.42 -6.46
N PHE A 70 -7.75 -8.84 -5.29
CA PHE A 70 -8.06 -9.45 -4.00
C PHE A 70 -9.57 -9.61 -3.80
N ALA A 71 -10.36 -8.57 -4.10
CA ALA A 71 -11.82 -8.62 -4.00
C ALA A 71 -12.41 -9.69 -4.92
N ASN A 72 -11.93 -9.78 -6.16
CA ASN A 72 -12.36 -10.80 -7.11
C ASN A 72 -12.02 -12.22 -6.63
N TYR A 73 -10.82 -12.42 -6.08
CA TYR A 73 -10.41 -13.72 -5.53
C TYR A 73 -11.24 -14.12 -4.30
N ALA A 74 -11.51 -13.16 -3.40
CA ALA A 74 -12.28 -13.42 -2.19
C ALA A 74 -13.78 -13.70 -2.45
N ALA A 75 -14.29 -13.26 -3.60
CA ALA A 75 -15.67 -13.50 -4.03
C ALA A 75 -15.85 -14.85 -4.77
N ALA A 76 -14.76 -15.55 -5.11
CA ALA A 76 -14.77 -16.85 -5.78
C ALA A 76 -14.99 -18.00 -4.78
#